data_AF-A0A7Y8NRD2-F1
#
_entry.id   AF-A0A7Y8NRD2-F1
#
_cell.length_a   1.000
_cell.length_b   1.000
_cell.length_c   1.000
_cell.angle_alpha   90.00
_cell.angle_beta   90.00
_cell.angle_gamma   90.00
#
_symmetry.space_group_name_H-M   'P 1'
#
loop_
_entity.id
_entity.type
_entity.pdbx_description
1 polymer ?
#
loop_
_entity_poly.entity_id
_entity_poly.type
_entity_poly.pdbx_seq_one_letter_code
_entity_poly.pdbx_strand_id
1 'polypeptide(L)' 'MKNISKAARELKNAYQREWRIKNPDKNKQNQINYWNRRAEAYTIEQQAIDLSKSGLTQREIAKELNLSVGTVNKYLNKE' A
#
# COMPACT_ATOMS: atom_id res chain seq x y z
N MET A 1 11.62 18.21 -12.58
CA MET A 1 10.26 18.52 -12.08
C MET A 1 9.90 19.94 -12.51
N LYS A 2 8.67 20.18 -13.01
CA LYS A 2 8.24 21.56 -13.32
C LYS A 2 8.04 22.32 -12.01
N ASN A 3 8.91 23.30 -11.73
CA ASN A 3 8.79 24.20 -10.60
C ASN A 3 7.62 25.16 -10.84
N ILE A 4 6.44 24.80 -10.36
CA ILE A 4 5.28 25.71 -10.37
C ILE A 4 5.39 26.71 -9.22
N SER A 5 4.96 27.95 -9.45
CA SER A 5 4.86 28.97 -8.40
C SER A 5 4.00 28.49 -7.22
N LYS A 6 4.30 28.97 -6.01
CA LYS A 6 3.52 28.69 -4.80
C LYS A 6 2.03 29.01 -5.01
N ALA A 7 1.72 30.16 -5.60
CA ALA A 7 0.35 30.58 -5.90
C ALA A 7 -0.35 29.61 -6.87
N ALA A 8 0.35 29.14 -7.90
CA ALA A 8 -0.18 28.16 -8.85
C ALA A 8 -0.48 26.81 -8.18
N ARG A 9 0.35 26.38 -7.23
CA ARG A 9 0.11 25.16 -6.43
C ARG A 9 -1.09 25.31 -5.49
N GLU A 10 -1.24 26.47 -4.87
CA GLU A 10 -2.38 26.77 -3.99
C GLU A 10 -3.70 26.77 -4.75
N LEU A 11 -3.75 27.42 -5.93
CA LEU A 11 -4.92 27.41 -6.81
C LEU A 11 -5.30 25.99 -7.24
N LYS A 12 -4.32 25.18 -7.67
CA LYS A 12 -4.56 23.77 -8.02
C LYS A 12 -5.14 22.99 -6.83
N ASN A 13 -4.59 23.17 -5.65
CA ASN A 13 -5.05 22.47 -4.44
C ASN A 13 -6.47 22.90 -4.05
N ALA A 14 -6.82 24.19 -4.16
CA ALA A 14 -8.15 24.71 -3.90
C ALA A 14 -9.18 24.09 -4.86
N TYR A 15 -8.89 24.10 -6.16
CA TYR A 15 -9.71 23.44 -7.17
C TYR A 15 -9.95 21.95 -6.86
N GLN A 16 -8.90 21.21 -6.51
CA GLN A 16 -9.03 19.79 -6.17
C GLN A 16 -9.86 19.55 -4.89
N ARG A 17 -9.83 20.46 -3.92
CA ARG A 17 -10.69 20.38 -2.73
C ARG A 17 -12.14 20.56 -3.09
N GLU A 18 -12.48 21.61 -3.84
CA GLU A 18 -13.85 21.87 -4.30
C GLU A 18 -14.38 20.70 -5.14
N TRP A 19 -13.55 20.17 -6.04
CA TRP A 19 -13.93 19.03 -6.85
C TRP A 19 -14.25 17.80 -5.99
N ARG A 20 -13.46 17.50 -4.95
CA ARG A 20 -13.73 16.38 -4.03
C ARG A 20 -15.01 16.57 -3.23
N ILE A 21 -15.31 17.79 -2.80
CA ILE A 21 -16.56 18.12 -2.09
C ILE A 21 -17.76 17.89 -3.01
N LYS A 22 -17.66 18.31 -4.27
CA LYS A 22 -18.72 18.13 -5.28
C LYS A 22 -18.85 16.69 -5.80
N ASN A 23 -17.81 15.85 -5.64
CA ASN A 23 -17.76 14.48 -6.16
C ASN A 23 -17.39 13.44 -5.06
N PRO A 24 -18.17 13.34 -3.97
CA PRO A 24 -17.83 12.49 -2.83
C PRO A 24 -17.81 11.01 -3.19
N ASP A 25 -18.72 10.55 -4.05
CA ASP A 25 -18.80 9.13 -4.43
C ASP A 25 -17.61 8.71 -5.30
N LYS A 26 -17.17 9.58 -6.21
CA LYS A 26 -15.94 9.34 -7.00
C LYS A 26 -14.72 9.28 -6.09
N ASN A 27 -14.66 10.12 -5.06
CA ASN A 27 -13.57 10.08 -4.07
C ASN A 27 -13.59 8.79 -3.23
N LYS A 28 -14.77 8.30 -2.84
CA LYS A 28 -14.92 6.98 -2.19
C LYS A 28 -14.49 5.85 -3.12
N GLN A 29 -14.94 5.86 -4.37
CA GLN A 29 -14.58 4.85 -5.36
C GLN A 29 -13.07 4.81 -5.61
N ASN A 30 -12.40 5.98 -5.69
CA ASN A 30 -10.96 6.03 -5.85
C ASN A 30 -10.22 5.37 -4.67
N GLN A 31 -10.69 5.59 -3.43
CA GLN A 31 -10.14 4.93 -2.25
C GLN A 31 -10.36 3.42 -2.30
N ILE A 32 -11.58 2.97 -2.62
CA ILE A 32 -11.90 1.55 -2.78
C ILE A 32 -10.97 0.92 -3.84
N ASN A 33 -10.86 1.54 -5.02
CA ASN A 33 -10.00 1.05 -6.09
C ASN A 33 -8.52 1.00 -5.68
N TYR A 34 -8.05 1.97 -4.91
CA TYR A 34 -6.68 1.98 -4.40
C TYR A 34 -6.44 0.78 -3.47
N TRP A 35 -7.34 0.55 -2.51
CA TRP A 35 -7.20 -0.56 -1.56
C TRP A 35 -7.41 -1.93 -2.21
N ASN A 36 -8.32 -2.05 -3.17
CA ASN A 36 -8.51 -3.29 -3.93
C ASN A 36 -7.23 -3.66 -4.71
N ARG A 37 -6.64 -2.72 -5.45
CA ARG A 37 -5.37 -2.97 -6.14
C ARG A 37 -4.26 -3.34 -5.18
N ARG A 38 -4.21 -2.68 -4.02
CA ARG A 38 -3.22 -2.99 -3.00
C ARG A 38 -3.42 -4.41 -2.43
N ALA A 39 -4.67 -4.81 -2.18
CA ALA A 39 -5.01 -6.14 -1.71
C ALA A 39 -4.71 -7.22 -2.76
N GLU A 40 -5.03 -6.97 -4.04
CA GLU A 40 -4.67 -7.85 -5.17
C GLU A 40 -3.15 -8.03 -5.29
N ALA A 41 -2.38 -6.96 -5.06
CA ALA A 41 -0.92 -7.01 -5.05
C ALA A 41 -0.32 -7.53 -3.74
N TYR A 42 -1.12 -7.74 -2.68
CA TYR A 42 -0.64 -8.15 -1.37
C TYR A 42 -0.44 -9.66 -1.29
N THR A 43 0.66 -10.10 -1.89
CA THR A 43 1.03 -11.50 -1.96
C THR A 43 1.44 -12.07 -0.59
N ILE A 44 1.40 -13.40 -0.48
CA ILE A 44 1.91 -14.13 0.70
C ILE A 44 3.38 -13.82 0.98
N GLU A 45 4.17 -13.54 -0.06
CA GLU A 45 5.56 -13.09 0.06
C GLU A 45 5.66 -11.73 0.75
N GLN A 46 4.83 -10.76 0.34
CA GLN A 46 4.78 -9.45 0.97
C GLN A 46 4.29 -9.52 2.43
N GLN A 47 3.34 -10.41 2.72
CA GLN A 47 2.89 -10.71 4.08
C GLN A 47 4.05 -11.23 4.94
N ALA A 48 4.84 -12.18 4.43
CA ALA A 48 5.99 -12.72 5.15
C ALA A 48 7.03 -11.62 5.45
N ILE A 49 7.31 -10.74 4.50
CA ILE A 49 8.22 -9.60 4.66
C ILE A 49 7.71 -8.62 5.73
N ASP A 50 6.43 -8.26 5.68
CA ASP A 50 5.84 -7.30 6.62
C ASP A 50 5.81 -7.87 8.05
N LEU A 51 5.45 -9.14 8.21
CA LEU A 51 5.48 -9.82 9.52
C LEU A 51 6.92 -9.87 10.07
N SER A 52 7.91 -10.16 9.23
CA SER A 52 9.32 -10.11 9.64
C SER A 52 9.74 -8.71 10.08
N LYS A 53 9.33 -7.65 9.36
CA LYS A 53 9.59 -6.25 9.74
C LYS A 53 8.91 -5.86 11.05
N SER A 54 7.77 -6.45 11.38
CA SER A 54 7.11 -6.28 12.68
C SER A 54 7.79 -7.04 13.83
N GLY A 55 8.83 -7.82 13.55
CA GLY A 55 9.67 -8.49 14.54
C GLY A 55 9.36 -9.97 14.75
N LEU A 56 8.45 -10.57 13.97
CA LEU A 56 8.18 -12.00 14.07
C LEU A 56 9.36 -12.83 13.54
N THR A 57 9.61 -13.95 14.19
CA THR A 57 10.59 -14.94 13.74
C THR A 57 10.07 -15.72 12.53
N GLN A 58 10.97 -16.30 11.74
CA GLN A 58 10.59 -17.12 10.57
C GLN A 58 9.66 -18.29 10.95
N ARG A 59 9.79 -18.86 12.15
CA ARG A 59 8.92 -19.95 12.65
C ARG A 59 7.51 -19.46 12.96
N GLU A 60 7.37 -18.27 13.53
CA GLU A 60 6.07 -17.66 13.81
C GLU A 60 5.37 -17.27 12.50
N ILE A 61 6.11 -16.66 11.56
CA ILE A 61 5.61 -16.32 10.23
C ILE A 61 5.14 -17.58 9.48
N ALA A 62 5.92 -18.65 9.54
CA ALA A 62 5.57 -19.93 8.92
C ALA A 62 4.26 -20.49 9.50
N LYS A 63 4.07 -20.41 10.82
CA LYS A 63 2.84 -20.83 11.48
C LYS A 63 1.65 -19.96 11.09
N GLU A 64 1.83 -18.63 11.07
CA GLU A 64 0.77 -17.66 10.76
C GLU A 64 0.28 -17.79 9.32
N LEU A 65 1.20 -17.94 8.36
CA LEU A 65 0.89 -18.04 6.94
C LEU A 65 0.65 -19.49 6.47
N ASN A 66 0.70 -20.46 7.39
CA ASN A 66 0.63 -21.90 7.10
C ASN A 66 1.63 -22.33 6.00
N LEU A 67 2.88 -21.90 6.15
CA LEU A 67 4.00 -22.17 5.24
C LEU A 67 5.06 -23.04 5.91
N SER A 68 5.96 -23.60 5.10
CA SER A 68 7.21 -24.13 5.63
C SER A 68 8.18 -23.00 5.97
N VAL A 69 9.03 -23.20 6.99
CA VAL A 69 10.08 -22.24 7.34
C VAL A 69 11.03 -21.99 6.17
N GLY A 70 11.32 -23.02 5.35
CA GLY A 70 12.14 -22.87 4.15
C GLY A 70 11.49 -21.96 3.10
N THR A 71 10.17 -22.04 2.95
CA THR A 71 9.41 -21.13 2.08
C THR A 71 9.50 -19.68 2.56
N VAL A 72 9.34 -19.45 3.87
CA VAL A 72 9.51 -18.12 4.48
C VAL A 72 10.93 -17.59 4.25
N ASN A 73 11.95 -18.43 4.49
CA ASN A 73 13.34 -18.05 4.26
C ASN A 73 13.60 -17.66 2.79
N LYS A 74 13.00 -18.37 1.82
CA LYS A 74 13.08 -18.01 0.40
C LYS A 74 12.46 -16.63 0.12
N TYR A 75 11.33 -16.30 0.73
CA TYR A 75 10.67 -14.99 0.56
C TYR A 75 11.47 -13.84 1.17
N LEU A 76 12.12 -14.06 2.30
CA LEU A 76 12.89 -13.01 2.99
C LEU A 76 14.25 -12.72 2.35
N ASN A 77 14.85 -13.70 1.66
CA ASN A 77 16.20 -13.59 1.06
C ASN A 77 16.17 -13.56 -0.48
N LYS A 78 15.04 -13.16 -1.08
CA LYS A 78 14.92 -13.03 -2.52
C LYS A 78 15.55 -11.71 -2.96
N GLU A 79 16.56 -11.78 -3.83
CA GLU A 79 17.19 -10.61 -4.48
C GLU A 79 16.32 -10.04 -5.60
#